data_AF-A0A508A4R0-F1
#
_entry.id   AF-A0A508A4R0-F1
#
_cell.length_a   1.000
_cell.length_b   1.000
_cell.length_c   1.000
_cell.angle_alpha   90.00
_cell.angle_beta   90.00
_cell.angle_gamma   90.00
#
_symmetry.space_group_name_H-M   'P 1'
#
loop_
_entity.id
_entity.type
_entity.pdbx_description
1 polymer ?
#
loop_
_entity_poly.entity_id
_entity_poly.type
_entity_poly.pdbx_seq_one_letter_code
_entity_poly.pdbx_strand_id
1 'polypeptide(L)'
;MNAPLNFTAESLAQEAMQFQAKLRAGLDTLRQVEDVDYGATSKEEVWRDGRVVLYRFRGDKAPTAKVPLLIAYALVNRPYMTDLQADKSIVRGLLERGEDVYILDWGYPDRSDRYLELEDYIQRFLGGAVDHLRQASGHDAINLLGICQGGAFSLCYAALNPGKVRNLITMVTPVDFHTDDNMLSHWTRNIDVDQFVDTLGNVPADLMNWCYLTLKPWRLFVQKYVGLVDILDNKQAIEDFLRMEKWIFDSPDLAGEAFRQFIKMFYQGNGFVNGGVRIGEREVDLADITMPVLNIYALQDHLVPPAASQALGGLIGTTDYTEHSFRGGHIGIYVSSRAQREVPDSIRDWLRERDR
;
A
#
# COMPACT_ATOMS: atom_id res chain seq x y z
N MET A 1 26.43 -19.27 44.11
CA MET A 1 25.13 -19.09 43.43
C MET A 1 25.26 -17.87 42.54
N ASN A 2 25.32 -18.07 41.22
CA ASN A 2 25.44 -16.97 40.26
C ASN A 2 24.03 -16.47 39.94
N ALA A 3 23.78 -15.18 40.16
CA ALA A 3 22.52 -14.52 39.83
C ALA A 3 22.37 -14.37 38.30
N PRO A 4 21.15 -14.27 37.75
CA PRO A 4 20.89 -14.49 36.32
C PRO A 4 21.17 -13.29 35.41
N LEU A 5 21.76 -12.20 35.92
CA LEU A 5 22.02 -10.97 35.15
C LEU A 5 23.38 -10.37 35.59
N ASN A 6 24.42 -10.59 34.79
CA ASN A 6 25.77 -10.05 35.02
C ASN A 6 25.84 -8.58 34.55
N PHE A 7 25.36 -7.64 35.36
CA PHE A 7 25.65 -6.21 35.19
C PHE A 7 26.73 -5.79 36.20
N THR A 8 27.88 -5.34 35.71
CA THR A 8 28.93 -4.73 36.57
C THR A 8 28.73 -3.21 36.61
N ALA A 9 29.13 -2.56 37.71
CA ALA A 9 29.08 -1.10 37.80
C ALA A 9 29.85 -0.40 36.66
N GLU A 10 30.91 -1.04 36.18
CA GLU A 10 31.69 -0.59 35.03
C GLU A 10 30.93 -0.72 33.70
N SER A 11 30.20 -1.83 33.48
CA SER A 11 29.34 -1.99 32.31
C SER A 11 28.21 -0.96 32.27
N LEU A 12 27.58 -0.67 33.42
CA LEU A 12 26.53 0.35 33.54
C LEU A 12 27.08 1.77 33.29
N ALA A 13 28.30 2.07 33.76
CA ALA A 13 28.96 3.34 33.50
C ALA A 13 29.33 3.50 32.01
N GLN A 14 29.81 2.44 31.37
CA GLN A 14 30.09 2.45 29.93
C GLN A 14 28.82 2.63 29.09
N GLU A 15 27.73 1.93 29.43
CA GLU A 15 26.42 2.11 28.78
C GLU A 15 25.90 3.54 28.94
N ALA A 16 25.99 4.11 30.14
CA ALA A 16 25.56 5.49 30.40
C ALA A 16 26.38 6.52 29.60
N MET A 17 27.70 6.33 29.49
CA MET A 17 28.57 7.19 28.68
C MET A 17 28.26 7.07 27.18
N GLN A 18 28.05 5.86 26.67
CA GLN A 18 27.65 5.62 25.28
C GLN A 18 26.30 6.27 24.97
N PHE A 19 25.32 6.13 25.87
CA PHE A 19 24.02 6.76 25.75
C PHE A 19 24.12 8.29 25.72
N GLN A 20 24.92 8.88 26.61
CA GLN A 20 25.14 10.33 26.64
C GLN A 20 25.86 10.84 25.39
N ALA A 21 26.82 10.06 24.85
CA ALA A 21 27.48 10.37 23.59
C ALA A 21 26.51 10.32 22.41
N LYS A 22 25.66 9.29 22.32
CA LYS A 22 24.59 9.17 21.31
C LYS A 22 23.59 10.32 21.39
N LEU A 23 23.17 10.72 22.59
CA LEU A 23 22.27 11.88 22.76
C LEU A 23 22.89 13.18 22.24
N ARG A 24 24.19 13.40 22.52
CA ARG A 24 24.91 14.59 22.05
C ARG A 24 25.06 14.59 20.54
N ALA A 25 25.48 13.46 19.96
CA ALA A 25 25.54 13.28 18.51
C ALA A 25 24.15 13.46 17.87
N GLY A 26 23.09 12.96 18.51
CA GLY A 26 21.71 13.13 18.08
C GLY A 26 21.26 14.58 18.02
N LEU A 27 21.65 15.41 18.98
CA LEU A 27 21.35 16.85 18.94
C LEU A 27 22.02 17.56 17.76
N ASP A 28 23.25 17.17 17.41
CA ASP A 28 23.97 17.72 16.26
C ASP A 28 23.40 17.19 14.94
N THR A 29 23.07 15.89 14.87
CA THR A 29 22.42 15.29 13.70
C THR A 29 21.04 15.90 13.43
N LEU A 30 20.19 16.03 14.45
CA LEU A 30 18.85 16.62 14.31
C LEU A 30 18.89 18.08 13.83
N ARG A 31 19.96 18.83 14.15
CA ARG A 31 20.18 20.20 13.63
C ARG A 31 20.63 20.24 12.17
N GLN A 32 21.18 19.14 11.66
CA GLN A 32 21.69 19.00 10.30
C GLN A 32 20.71 18.29 9.36
N VAL A 33 19.62 17.73 9.90
CA VAL A 33 18.52 17.18 9.10
C VAL A 33 17.65 18.35 8.64
N GLU A 34 17.68 18.60 7.33
CA GLU A 34 16.84 19.60 6.67
C GLU A 34 15.41 19.06 6.49
N ASP A 35 14.49 19.91 5.99
CA ASP A 35 13.13 19.50 5.64
C ASP A 35 13.19 18.30 4.69
N VAL A 36 12.61 17.18 5.11
CA VAL A 36 12.81 15.93 4.41
C VAL A 36 11.88 15.83 3.21
N ASP A 37 12.49 15.85 2.02
CA ASP A 37 11.81 15.71 0.72
C ASP A 37 11.49 14.23 0.40
N TYR A 38 10.43 14.00 -0.37
CA TYR A 38 9.87 12.69 -0.72
C TYR A 38 9.38 12.70 -2.18
N GLY A 39 9.30 11.53 -2.82
CA GLY A 39 8.97 11.45 -4.25
C GLY A 39 10.17 11.82 -5.11
N ALA A 40 11.19 10.96 -5.09
CA ALA A 40 12.47 11.24 -5.75
C ALA A 40 12.39 11.17 -7.28
N THR A 41 11.35 10.54 -7.83
CA THR A 41 11.24 10.30 -9.26
C THR A 41 10.41 11.41 -9.93
N SER A 42 10.96 11.98 -11.00
CA SER A 42 10.24 12.98 -11.80
C SER A 42 8.93 12.40 -12.32
N LYS A 43 7.85 13.18 -12.23
CA LYS A 43 6.52 12.77 -12.66
C LYS A 43 5.77 13.92 -13.31
N GLU A 44 4.88 13.57 -14.22
CA GLU A 44 3.97 14.50 -14.91
C GLU A 44 2.54 14.07 -14.69
N GLU A 45 1.63 15.04 -14.54
CA GLU A 45 0.20 14.80 -14.59
C GLU A 45 -0.23 14.54 -16.03
N VAL A 46 -0.90 13.41 -16.28
CA VAL A 46 -1.40 13.04 -17.62
C VAL A 46 -2.92 13.02 -17.71
N TRP A 47 -3.60 12.84 -16.58
CA TRP A 47 -5.06 12.84 -16.50
C TRP A 47 -5.54 13.26 -15.11
N ARG A 48 -6.74 13.85 -15.04
CA ARG A 48 -7.37 14.32 -13.81
C ARG A 48 -8.89 14.20 -13.88
N ASP A 49 -9.49 13.77 -12.78
CA ASP A 49 -10.93 13.90 -12.51
C ASP A 49 -11.12 14.46 -11.10
N GLY A 50 -11.45 15.76 -11.03
CA GLY A 50 -11.51 16.50 -9.78
C GLY A 50 -10.17 16.47 -9.04
N ARG A 51 -10.15 15.82 -7.87
CA ARG A 51 -8.97 15.68 -7.01
C ARG A 51 -8.12 14.45 -7.34
N VAL A 52 -8.67 13.51 -8.10
CA VAL A 52 -7.95 12.32 -8.53
C VAL A 52 -7.05 12.67 -9.70
N VAL A 53 -5.78 12.30 -9.59
CA VAL A 53 -4.75 12.61 -10.58
C VAL A 53 -4.02 11.35 -10.97
N LEU A 54 -3.85 11.14 -12.27
CA LEU A 54 -2.98 10.12 -12.81
C LEU A 54 -1.62 10.74 -13.13
N TYR A 55 -0.59 10.24 -12.47
CA TYR A 55 0.79 10.64 -12.71
C TYR A 55 1.52 9.60 -13.53
N ARG A 56 2.22 10.03 -14.58
CA ARG A 56 3.24 9.23 -15.27
C ARG A 56 4.60 9.53 -14.68
N PHE A 57 5.35 8.49 -14.32
CA PHE A 57 6.70 8.65 -13.81
C PHE A 57 7.72 8.56 -14.95
N ARG A 58 8.80 9.35 -14.85
CA ARG A 58 9.85 9.48 -15.85
C ARG A 58 11.15 8.92 -15.31
N GLY A 59 11.64 7.85 -15.95
CA GLY A 59 12.98 7.34 -15.74
C GLY A 59 13.99 7.96 -16.70
N ASP A 60 15.28 7.68 -16.47
CA ASP A 60 16.39 8.16 -17.31
C ASP A 60 16.37 7.60 -18.75
N LYS A 61 15.68 6.48 -18.95
CA LYS A 61 15.56 5.77 -20.23
C LYS A 61 14.10 5.66 -20.63
N ALA A 62 13.86 5.62 -21.94
CA ALA A 62 12.53 5.32 -22.46
C ALA A 62 12.09 3.90 -22.02
N PRO A 63 10.79 3.72 -21.67
CA PRO A 63 10.26 2.40 -21.35
C PRO A 63 10.45 1.42 -22.52
N THR A 64 10.72 0.16 -22.18
CA THR A 64 10.80 -0.95 -23.16
C THR A 64 9.53 -1.80 -23.18
N ALA A 65 8.75 -1.78 -22.09
CA ALA A 65 7.39 -2.34 -22.05
C ALA A 65 6.48 -1.58 -23.01
N LYS A 66 5.63 -2.32 -23.73
CA LYS A 66 4.65 -1.73 -24.67
C LYS A 66 3.36 -1.35 -23.96
N VAL A 67 2.94 -2.17 -23.00
CA VAL A 67 1.69 -2.00 -22.27
C VAL A 67 1.98 -1.24 -20.97
N PRO A 68 1.27 -0.14 -20.68
CA PRO A 68 1.50 0.65 -19.48
C PRO A 68 1.10 -0.11 -18.22
N LEU A 69 1.82 0.14 -17.12
CA LEU A 69 1.55 -0.38 -15.79
C LEU A 69 0.93 0.71 -14.91
N LEU A 70 -0.35 0.55 -14.59
CA LEU A 70 -1.08 1.41 -13.66
C LEU A 70 -1.00 0.84 -12.24
N ILE A 71 -0.58 1.67 -11.28
CA ILE A 71 -0.60 1.36 -9.86
C ILE A 71 -1.82 2.03 -9.21
N ALA A 72 -2.73 1.23 -8.66
CA ALA A 72 -3.83 1.67 -7.83
C ALA A 72 -3.46 1.45 -6.35
N TYR A 73 -3.26 2.55 -5.61
CA TYR A 73 -2.88 2.51 -4.21
C TYR A 73 -4.11 2.46 -3.28
N ALA A 74 -3.88 2.19 -1.99
CA ALA A 74 -4.92 2.30 -0.97
C ALA A 74 -5.40 3.75 -0.79
N LEU A 75 -6.60 3.94 -0.25
CA LEU A 75 -7.08 5.28 0.17
C LEU A 75 -6.42 5.72 1.48
N VAL A 76 -6.02 4.74 2.29
CA VAL A 76 -5.34 4.92 3.56
C VAL A 76 -3.86 5.18 3.27
N ASN A 77 -3.48 6.45 3.38
CA ASN A 77 -2.17 7.04 3.08
C ASN A 77 -1.88 7.33 1.61
N ARG A 78 -0.90 8.19 1.40
CA ARG A 78 -0.50 8.67 0.07
C ARG A 78 0.34 7.64 -0.70
N PRO A 79 0.21 7.60 -2.04
CA PRO A 79 0.90 6.62 -2.87
C PRO A 79 2.40 6.85 -3.00
N TYR A 80 2.95 7.98 -2.57
CA TYR A 80 4.41 8.21 -2.64
C TYR A 80 5.22 7.22 -1.78
N MET A 81 4.57 6.38 -0.97
CA MET A 81 5.21 5.23 -0.34
C MET A 81 5.93 4.30 -1.33
N THR A 82 5.42 4.21 -2.57
CA THR A 82 6.05 3.41 -3.62
C THR A 82 7.25 4.12 -4.27
N ASP A 83 7.48 5.40 -3.94
CA ASP A 83 8.56 6.27 -4.44
C ASP A 83 9.13 7.17 -3.32
N LEU A 84 9.39 6.59 -2.14
CA LEU A 84 9.67 7.37 -0.93
C LEU A 84 10.96 8.19 -1.05
N GLN A 85 12.04 7.55 -1.47
CA GLN A 85 13.35 8.18 -1.72
C GLN A 85 14.12 7.41 -2.80
N ALA A 86 15.21 7.98 -3.29
CA ALA A 86 15.93 7.48 -4.47
C ALA A 86 16.39 6.02 -4.37
N ASP A 87 16.74 5.53 -3.18
CA ASP A 87 17.16 4.15 -2.89
C ASP A 87 16.02 3.28 -2.29
N LYS A 88 14.84 3.85 -2.08
CA LYS A 88 13.61 3.17 -1.63
C LYS A 88 12.43 3.61 -2.49
N SER A 89 12.47 3.21 -3.75
CA SER A 89 11.45 3.46 -4.75
C SER A 89 11.25 2.22 -5.63
N ILE A 90 10.11 1.54 -5.42
CA ILE A 90 9.66 0.46 -6.31
C ILE A 90 9.40 1.04 -7.70
N VAL A 91 8.87 2.26 -7.77
CA VAL A 91 8.63 2.97 -9.04
C VAL A 91 9.91 3.11 -9.84
N ARG A 92 10.98 3.61 -9.23
CA ARG A 92 12.29 3.72 -9.86
C ARG A 92 12.80 2.35 -10.29
N GLY A 93 12.68 1.34 -9.43
CA GLY A 93 13.09 -0.03 -9.76
C GLY A 93 12.38 -0.60 -10.99
N LEU A 94 11.08 -0.32 -11.15
CA LEU A 94 10.28 -0.71 -12.31
C LEU A 94 10.68 0.08 -13.57
N LEU A 95 10.90 1.39 -13.45
CA LEU A 95 11.37 2.24 -14.56
C LEU A 95 12.75 1.80 -15.06
N GLU A 96 13.69 1.48 -14.17
CA GLU A 96 15.03 0.98 -14.52
C GLU A 96 14.98 -0.36 -15.28
N ARG A 97 13.93 -1.16 -15.03
CA ARG A 97 13.64 -2.42 -15.72
C ARG A 97 12.86 -2.23 -17.02
N GLY A 98 12.46 -1.00 -17.32
CA GLY A 98 11.83 -0.61 -18.58
C GLY A 98 10.30 -0.68 -18.56
N GLU A 99 9.65 -0.70 -17.40
CA GLU A 99 8.20 -0.51 -17.30
C GLU A 99 7.80 0.95 -17.58
N ASP A 100 6.61 1.16 -18.14
CA ASP A 100 5.99 2.50 -18.25
C ASP A 100 4.99 2.66 -17.10
N VAL A 101 5.44 3.33 -16.03
CA VAL A 101 4.76 3.31 -14.72
C VAL A 101 3.88 4.54 -14.53
N TYR A 102 2.63 4.29 -14.13
CA TYR A 102 1.64 5.29 -13.78
C TYR A 102 1.10 5.02 -12.39
N ILE A 103 0.79 6.07 -11.64
CA ILE A 103 0.15 5.94 -10.32
C ILE A 103 -1.09 6.81 -10.26
N LEU A 104 -2.18 6.21 -9.79
CA LEU A 104 -3.39 6.93 -9.47
C LEU A 104 -3.30 7.49 -8.04
N ASP A 105 -3.32 8.81 -7.92
CA ASP A 105 -3.37 9.52 -6.65
C ASP A 105 -4.79 10.03 -6.43
N TRP A 106 -5.47 9.50 -5.40
CA TRP A 106 -6.85 9.82 -5.08
C TRP A 106 -7.06 11.26 -4.58
N GLY A 107 -5.98 11.93 -4.14
CA GLY A 107 -6.04 13.25 -3.54
C GLY A 107 -6.55 13.25 -2.09
N TYR A 108 -7.05 14.40 -1.64
CA TYR A 108 -7.63 14.56 -0.30
C TYR A 108 -9.13 14.82 -0.43
N PRO A 109 -9.99 13.92 0.05
CA PRO A 109 -11.42 14.17 0.09
C PRO A 109 -11.76 15.41 0.92
N ASP A 110 -12.76 16.16 0.49
CA ASP A 110 -13.37 17.20 1.31
C ASP A 110 -14.76 16.79 1.80
N ARG A 111 -15.44 17.67 2.53
CA ARG A 111 -16.77 17.37 3.08
C ARG A 111 -17.83 17.06 2.03
N SER A 112 -17.67 17.54 0.80
CA SER A 112 -18.62 17.25 -0.29
C SER A 112 -18.47 15.83 -0.82
N ASP A 113 -17.29 15.23 -0.66
CA ASP A 113 -16.96 13.87 -1.08
C ASP A 113 -17.55 12.79 -0.18
N ARG A 114 -18.24 13.16 0.92
CA ARG A 114 -18.82 12.19 1.87
C ARG A 114 -19.80 11.19 1.26
N TYR A 115 -20.38 11.54 0.12
CA TYR A 115 -21.33 10.71 -0.63
C TYR A 115 -20.67 9.90 -1.75
N LEU A 116 -19.35 10.02 -1.96
CA LEU A 116 -18.67 9.14 -2.91
C LEU A 116 -18.81 7.70 -2.45
N GLU A 117 -19.23 6.86 -3.37
CA GLU A 117 -19.41 5.43 -3.17
C GLU A 117 -18.21 4.65 -3.75
N LEU A 118 -18.13 3.34 -3.47
CA LEU A 118 -17.09 2.50 -4.07
C LEU A 118 -17.19 2.46 -5.60
N GLU A 119 -18.38 2.65 -6.17
CA GLU A 119 -18.56 2.78 -7.62
C GLU A 119 -17.79 3.96 -8.21
N ASP A 120 -17.77 5.11 -7.53
CA ASP A 120 -17.00 6.28 -7.97
C ASP A 120 -15.50 5.95 -8.01
N TYR A 121 -14.98 5.30 -6.97
CA TYR A 121 -13.56 4.94 -6.93
C TYR A 121 -13.18 3.90 -7.98
N ILE A 122 -14.00 2.86 -8.15
CA ILE A 122 -13.66 1.69 -8.95
C ILE A 122 -14.01 1.91 -10.44
N GLN A 123 -15.21 2.39 -10.74
CA GLN A 123 -15.68 2.50 -12.14
C GLN A 123 -15.39 3.86 -12.76
N ARG A 124 -15.50 4.94 -11.98
CA ARG A 124 -15.24 6.30 -12.50
C ARG A 124 -13.75 6.64 -12.44
N PHE A 125 -13.13 6.64 -11.26
CA PHE A 125 -11.76 7.12 -11.09
C PHE A 125 -10.72 6.12 -11.64
N LEU A 126 -10.73 4.87 -11.15
CA LEU A 126 -9.85 3.83 -11.67
C LEU A 126 -10.18 3.51 -13.13
N GLY A 127 -11.46 3.36 -13.46
CA GLY A 127 -11.90 3.11 -14.84
C GLY A 127 -11.55 4.23 -15.82
N GLY A 128 -11.67 5.50 -15.40
CA GLY A 128 -11.27 6.66 -16.19
C GLY A 128 -9.77 6.69 -16.46
N ALA A 129 -8.94 6.39 -15.46
CA ALA A 129 -7.49 6.26 -15.63
C ALA A 129 -7.13 5.11 -16.60
N VAL A 130 -7.79 3.96 -16.46
CA VAL A 130 -7.62 2.80 -17.36
C VAL A 130 -7.98 3.19 -18.80
N ASP A 131 -9.13 3.82 -19.02
CA ASP A 131 -9.57 4.22 -20.35
C ASP A 131 -8.67 5.28 -20.98
N HIS A 132 -8.18 6.24 -20.19
CA HIS A 132 -7.18 7.20 -20.65
C HIS A 132 -5.90 6.49 -21.14
N LEU A 133 -5.37 5.54 -20.36
CA LEU A 133 -4.14 4.81 -20.72
C LEU A 133 -4.34 3.91 -21.95
N ARG A 134 -5.50 3.26 -22.08
CA ARG A 134 -5.85 2.45 -23.26
C ARG A 134 -5.86 3.32 -24.52
N GLN A 135 -6.51 4.48 -24.46
CA GLN A 135 -6.56 5.43 -25.57
C GLN A 135 -5.18 5.99 -25.91
N ALA A 136 -4.40 6.38 -24.91
CA ALA A 136 -3.07 6.99 -25.10
C ALA A 136 -2.03 5.99 -25.65
N SER A 137 -2.10 4.72 -25.22
CA SER A 137 -1.16 3.67 -25.63
C SER A 137 -1.60 2.91 -26.89
N GLY A 138 -2.88 3.04 -27.29
CA GLY A 138 -3.44 2.28 -28.41
C GLY A 138 -3.68 0.80 -28.11
N HIS A 139 -3.66 0.39 -26.83
CA HIS A 139 -3.91 -0.97 -26.40
C HIS A 139 -5.33 -1.15 -25.85
N ASP A 140 -5.96 -2.28 -26.18
CA ASP A 140 -7.29 -2.62 -25.67
C ASP A 140 -7.31 -2.93 -24.17
N ALA A 141 -6.16 -3.14 -23.53
CA ALA A 141 -6.06 -3.45 -22.11
C ALA A 141 -4.69 -3.06 -21.55
N ILE A 142 -4.62 -2.79 -20.24
CA ILE A 142 -3.40 -2.35 -19.53
C ILE A 142 -2.97 -3.31 -18.42
N ASN A 143 -1.73 -3.20 -17.94
CA ASN A 143 -1.28 -3.93 -16.76
C ASN A 143 -1.71 -3.16 -15.50
N LEU A 144 -2.36 -3.82 -14.55
CA LEU A 144 -2.88 -3.18 -13.34
C LEU A 144 -2.24 -3.80 -12.10
N LEU A 145 -1.53 -3.00 -11.31
CA LEU A 145 -1.00 -3.35 -9.99
C LEU A 145 -1.85 -2.68 -8.91
N GLY A 146 -2.61 -3.48 -8.16
CA GLY A 146 -3.36 -3.01 -7.00
C GLY A 146 -2.60 -3.28 -5.70
N ILE A 147 -2.54 -2.27 -4.82
CA ILE A 147 -1.81 -2.34 -3.56
C ILE A 147 -2.76 -2.23 -2.36
N CYS A 148 -2.72 -3.23 -1.47
CA CYS A 148 -3.57 -3.30 -0.28
C CYS A 148 -5.07 -3.11 -0.63
N GLN A 149 -5.73 -2.06 -0.12
CA GLN A 149 -7.10 -1.72 -0.49
C GLN A 149 -7.25 -1.40 -2.00
N GLY A 150 -6.25 -0.77 -2.62
CA GLY A 150 -6.21 -0.59 -4.06
C GLY A 150 -6.17 -1.92 -4.82
N GLY A 151 -5.66 -2.98 -4.20
CA GLY A 151 -5.76 -4.36 -4.67
C GLY A 151 -7.20 -4.88 -4.70
N ALA A 152 -7.96 -4.67 -3.62
CA ALA A 152 -9.38 -5.03 -3.58
C ALA A 152 -10.19 -4.26 -4.64
N PHE A 153 -9.85 -2.97 -4.87
CA PHE A 153 -10.47 -2.18 -5.94
C PHE A 153 -10.12 -2.71 -7.32
N SER A 154 -8.85 -3.05 -7.56
CA SER A 154 -8.39 -3.66 -8.81
C SER A 154 -9.04 -5.02 -9.09
N LEU A 155 -9.24 -5.85 -8.05
CA LEU A 155 -9.97 -7.13 -8.17
C LEU A 155 -11.42 -6.90 -8.61
N CYS A 156 -12.14 -5.99 -7.94
CA CYS A 156 -13.50 -5.62 -8.33
C CYS A 156 -13.54 -5.06 -9.76
N TYR A 157 -12.62 -4.18 -10.11
CA TYR A 157 -12.56 -3.57 -11.43
C TYR A 157 -12.28 -4.60 -12.53
N ALA A 158 -11.33 -5.51 -12.31
CA ALA A 158 -10.93 -6.54 -13.25
C ALA A 158 -12.06 -7.55 -13.50
N ALA A 159 -12.76 -7.99 -12.44
CA ALA A 159 -13.93 -8.85 -12.56
C ALA A 159 -15.06 -8.19 -13.36
N LEU A 160 -15.30 -6.89 -13.13
CA LEU A 160 -16.36 -6.15 -13.82
C LEU A 160 -16.01 -5.69 -15.24
N ASN A 161 -14.73 -5.65 -15.59
CA ASN A 161 -14.22 -5.15 -16.86
C ASN A 161 -13.05 -6.00 -17.40
N PRO A 162 -13.22 -7.33 -17.58
CA PRO A 162 -12.10 -8.22 -17.86
C PRO A 162 -11.38 -7.90 -19.18
N GLY A 163 -12.08 -7.35 -20.16
CA GLY A 163 -11.50 -6.92 -21.43
C GLY A 163 -10.62 -5.66 -21.36
N LYS A 164 -10.55 -4.96 -20.22
CA LYS A 164 -9.74 -3.74 -20.06
C LYS A 164 -8.44 -3.96 -19.27
N VAL A 165 -8.25 -5.13 -18.67
CA VAL A 165 -7.07 -5.47 -17.86
C VAL A 165 -6.34 -6.64 -18.52
N ARG A 166 -5.10 -6.40 -18.96
CA ARG A 166 -4.27 -7.40 -19.65
C ARG A 166 -3.63 -8.37 -18.66
N ASN A 167 -3.06 -7.83 -17.59
CA ASN A 167 -2.43 -8.57 -16.52
C ASN A 167 -2.77 -7.88 -15.19
N LEU A 168 -3.12 -8.66 -14.18
CA LEU A 168 -3.46 -8.16 -12.85
C LEU A 168 -2.37 -8.57 -11.85
N ILE A 169 -1.87 -7.61 -11.09
CA ILE A 169 -0.92 -7.84 -10.02
C ILE A 169 -1.57 -7.35 -8.72
N THR A 170 -1.61 -8.19 -7.70
CA THR A 170 -2.04 -7.82 -6.35
C THR A 170 -0.83 -7.82 -5.42
N MET A 171 -0.67 -6.78 -4.61
CA MET A 171 0.40 -6.71 -3.63
C MET A 171 -0.18 -6.42 -2.24
N VAL A 172 0.13 -7.30 -1.28
CA VAL A 172 -0.37 -7.28 0.11
C VAL A 172 -1.88 -7.00 0.19
N THR A 173 -2.63 -7.63 -0.71
CA THR A 173 -4.07 -7.38 -0.92
C THR A 173 -4.90 -8.32 -0.06
N PRO A 174 -5.83 -7.81 0.76
CA PRO A 174 -6.75 -8.68 1.50
C PRO A 174 -7.84 -9.23 0.57
N VAL A 175 -8.01 -10.54 0.57
CA VAL A 175 -9.09 -11.23 -0.18
C VAL A 175 -10.02 -11.95 0.79
N ASP A 176 -9.47 -12.77 1.69
CA ASP A 176 -10.22 -13.30 2.83
C ASP A 176 -10.02 -12.43 4.08
N PHE A 177 -11.03 -11.62 4.38
CA PHE A 177 -11.06 -10.76 5.54
C PHE A 177 -11.30 -11.53 6.84
N HIS A 178 -11.74 -12.79 6.79
CA HIS A 178 -12.16 -13.54 7.97
C HIS A 178 -11.13 -14.50 8.56
N THR A 179 -9.90 -14.50 8.04
CA THR A 179 -8.79 -15.28 8.58
C THR A 179 -8.53 -15.05 10.09
N ASP A 180 -8.12 -16.10 10.79
CA ASP A 180 -7.99 -16.11 12.27
C ASP A 180 -7.05 -15.02 12.79
N ASP A 181 -5.93 -14.78 12.10
CA ASP A 181 -4.89 -13.84 12.51
C ASP A 181 -5.17 -12.38 12.08
N ASN A 182 -6.31 -12.09 11.45
CA ASN A 182 -6.65 -10.75 10.96
C ASN A 182 -7.26 -9.87 12.07
N MET A 183 -6.40 -9.27 12.90
CA MET A 183 -6.82 -8.45 14.04
C MET A 183 -7.66 -7.23 13.65
N LEU A 184 -7.32 -6.57 12.54
CA LEU A 184 -8.09 -5.42 12.07
C LEU A 184 -9.53 -5.83 11.76
N SER A 185 -9.71 -6.97 11.10
CA SER A 185 -11.03 -7.51 10.79
C SER A 185 -11.85 -7.85 12.03
N HIS A 186 -11.24 -8.47 13.04
CA HIS A 186 -11.96 -8.78 14.29
C HIS A 186 -12.50 -7.53 14.99
N TRP A 187 -11.77 -6.41 14.92
CA TRP A 187 -12.23 -5.13 15.48
C TRP A 187 -13.34 -4.51 14.63
N THR A 188 -13.16 -4.45 13.31
CA THR A 188 -14.09 -3.76 12.41
C THR A 188 -15.42 -4.48 12.23
N ARG A 189 -15.45 -5.82 12.38
CA ARG A 189 -16.69 -6.61 12.27
C ARG A 189 -17.80 -6.20 13.22
N ASN A 190 -17.45 -5.68 14.40
CA ASN A 190 -18.41 -5.35 15.46
C ASN A 190 -18.75 -3.87 15.55
N ILE A 191 -18.22 -3.04 14.63
CA ILE A 191 -18.49 -1.60 14.61
C ILE A 191 -19.83 -1.34 13.95
N ASP A 192 -20.67 -0.51 14.59
CA ASP A 192 -21.82 0.11 13.94
C ASP A 192 -21.33 1.20 12.98
N VAL A 193 -20.95 0.78 11.78
CA VAL A 193 -20.43 1.68 10.76
C VAL A 193 -21.47 2.69 10.28
N ASP A 194 -22.76 2.36 10.41
CA ASP A 194 -23.81 3.27 9.99
C ASP A 194 -23.86 4.49 10.89
N GLN A 195 -23.97 4.26 12.20
CA GLN A 195 -23.92 5.33 13.19
C GLN A 195 -22.62 6.15 13.09
N PHE A 196 -21.50 5.46 12.85
CA PHE A 196 -20.19 6.08 12.74
C PHE A 196 -20.11 7.08 11.57
N VAL A 197 -20.50 6.65 10.37
CA VAL A 197 -20.47 7.50 9.17
C VAL A 197 -21.55 8.59 9.21
N ASP A 198 -22.74 8.28 9.72
CA ASP A 198 -23.82 9.27 9.86
C ASP A 198 -23.41 10.43 10.79
N THR A 199 -22.58 10.13 11.79
CA THR A 199 -22.08 11.14 12.75
C THR A 199 -20.94 11.99 12.18
N LEU A 200 -19.98 11.38 11.50
CA LEU A 200 -18.74 12.05 11.08
C LEU A 200 -18.80 12.64 9.66
N GLY A 201 -19.64 12.07 8.78
CA GLY A 201 -19.58 12.32 7.36
C GLY A 201 -18.39 11.59 6.74
N ASN A 202 -17.25 12.26 6.58
CA ASN A 202 -16.00 11.59 6.23
C ASN A 202 -15.37 10.95 7.48
N VAL A 203 -14.62 9.88 7.27
CA VAL A 203 -13.80 9.30 8.34
C VAL A 203 -12.49 10.10 8.43
N PRO A 204 -12.21 10.76 9.58
CA PRO A 204 -11.02 11.58 9.72
C PRO A 204 -9.74 10.75 9.64
N ALA A 205 -8.75 11.27 8.91
CA ALA A 205 -7.42 10.71 8.79
C ALA A 205 -6.76 10.37 10.13
N ASP A 206 -6.83 11.29 11.10
CA ASP A 206 -6.26 11.12 12.43
C ASP A 206 -6.83 9.90 13.14
N LEU A 207 -8.14 9.68 13.04
CA LEU A 207 -8.80 8.54 13.67
C LEU A 207 -8.34 7.21 13.05
N MET A 208 -8.15 7.18 11.73
CA MET A 208 -7.57 6.02 11.06
C MET A 208 -6.12 5.78 11.47
N ASN A 209 -5.31 6.83 11.55
CA ASN A 209 -3.93 6.72 12.03
C ASN A 209 -3.86 6.18 13.46
N TRP A 210 -4.75 6.63 14.35
CA TRP A 210 -4.89 6.07 15.69
C TRP A 210 -5.22 4.57 15.64
N CYS A 211 -6.21 4.15 14.84
CA CYS A 211 -6.53 2.73 14.68
C CYS A 211 -5.33 1.92 14.19
N TYR A 212 -4.61 2.37 13.16
CA TYR A 212 -3.44 1.65 12.64
C TYR A 212 -2.27 1.58 13.63
N LEU A 213 -1.99 2.66 14.35
CA LEU A 213 -0.95 2.68 15.38
C LEU A 213 -1.26 1.73 16.55
N THR A 214 -2.54 1.56 16.88
CA THR A 214 -2.98 0.62 17.94
C THR A 214 -2.96 -0.84 17.53
N LEU A 215 -2.81 -1.18 16.24
CA LEU A 215 -2.67 -2.58 15.80
C LEU A 215 -1.35 -3.21 16.27
N LYS A 216 -0.30 -2.39 16.49
CA LYS A 216 0.96 -2.84 17.11
C LYS A 216 1.49 -1.79 18.09
N PRO A 217 0.82 -1.61 19.23
CA PRO A 217 1.07 -0.46 20.08
C PRO A 217 2.50 -0.51 20.67
N TRP A 218 3.01 -1.69 21.00
CA TRP A 218 4.40 -1.83 21.47
C TRP A 218 5.44 -1.50 20.38
N ARG A 219 5.23 -1.96 19.14
CA ARG A 219 6.18 -1.74 18.05
C ARG A 219 6.15 -0.29 17.54
N LEU A 220 4.95 0.27 17.42
CA LEU A 220 4.68 1.58 16.82
C LEU A 220 4.65 2.73 17.83
N PHE A 221 4.49 2.49 19.14
CA PHE A 221 4.60 3.56 20.15
C PHE A 221 5.85 3.46 21.04
N VAL A 222 6.50 2.31 21.17
CA VAL A 222 7.60 2.15 22.15
C VAL A 222 8.90 1.73 21.46
N GLN A 223 8.91 0.61 20.75
CA GLN A 223 10.12 0.07 20.13
C GLN A 223 10.73 1.02 19.08
N LYS A 224 9.89 1.78 18.35
CA LYS A 224 10.37 2.74 17.36
C LYS A 224 11.16 3.91 17.97
N TYR A 225 10.75 4.41 19.14
CA TYR A 225 11.44 5.54 19.81
C TYR A 225 12.63 5.06 20.65
N VAL A 226 12.60 3.83 21.16
CA VAL A 226 13.78 3.22 21.77
C VAL A 226 14.85 2.95 20.71
N GLY A 227 14.47 2.42 19.54
CA GLY A 227 15.37 2.26 18.40
C GLY A 227 15.86 3.58 17.79
N LEU A 228 15.09 4.67 17.95
CA LEU A 228 15.52 6.01 17.53
C LEU A 228 16.79 6.43 18.26
N VAL A 229 16.87 6.20 19.59
CA VAL A 229 18.08 6.45 20.40
C VAL A 229 19.28 5.71 19.82
N ASP A 230 19.07 4.50 19.31
CA ASP A 230 20.15 3.69 18.77
C ASP A 230 20.71 4.18 17.44
N ILE A 231 19.93 4.96 16.69
CA ILE A 231 20.29 5.51 15.37
C ILE A 231 20.56 7.02 15.40
N LEU A 232 20.51 7.67 16.57
CA LEU A 232 20.68 9.13 16.71
C LEU A 232 22.01 9.66 16.15
N ASP A 233 23.04 8.82 16.11
CA ASP A 233 24.35 9.12 15.54
C ASP A 233 24.45 8.87 14.02
N ASN A 234 23.40 8.33 13.39
CA ASN A 234 23.35 8.04 11.96
C ASN A 234 22.32 8.93 11.24
N LYS A 235 22.82 9.98 10.56
CA LYS A 235 22.01 10.93 9.79
C LYS A 235 21.08 10.25 8.78
N GLN A 236 21.57 9.30 7.99
CA GLN A 236 20.76 8.61 6.97
C GLN A 236 19.61 7.83 7.61
N ALA A 237 19.88 7.12 8.71
CA ALA A 237 18.85 6.35 9.40
C ALA A 237 17.77 7.25 10.04
N ILE A 238 18.15 8.43 10.55
CA ILE A 238 17.19 9.42 11.07
C ILE A 238 16.34 10.01 9.93
N GLU A 239 16.94 10.40 8.82
CA GLU A 239 16.18 10.90 7.66
C GLU A 239 15.20 9.86 7.14
N ASP A 240 15.64 8.60 7.00
CA ASP A 240 14.79 7.48 6.63
C ASP A 240 13.59 7.31 7.59
N PHE A 241 13.85 7.42 8.90
CA PHE A 241 12.81 7.36 9.93
C PHE A 241 11.83 8.54 9.81
N LEU A 242 12.32 9.76 9.60
CA LEU A 242 11.48 10.94 9.46
C LEU A 242 10.62 10.92 8.19
N ARG A 243 11.13 10.42 7.05
CA ARG A 243 10.32 10.20 5.84
C ARG A 243 9.20 9.21 6.09
N MET A 244 9.48 8.13 6.82
CA MET A 244 8.49 7.14 7.22
C MET A 244 7.43 7.71 8.16
N GLU A 245 7.83 8.49 9.17
CA GLU A 245 6.87 9.15 10.06
C GLU A 245 6.01 10.15 9.28
N LYS A 246 6.61 10.96 8.40
CA LYS A 246 5.88 11.89 7.54
C LYS A 246 4.83 11.17 6.69
N TRP A 247 5.17 10.01 6.12
CA TRP A 247 4.21 9.18 5.39
C TRP A 247 3.10 8.61 6.27
N ILE A 248 3.43 8.10 7.45
CA ILE A 248 2.44 7.55 8.39
C ILE A 248 1.40 8.60 8.79
N PHE A 249 1.81 9.86 8.96
CA PHE A 249 0.93 10.95 9.37
C PHE A 249 0.31 11.73 8.20
N ASP A 250 0.72 11.44 6.96
CA ASP A 250 0.12 12.02 5.76
C ASP A 250 -0.96 11.09 5.21
N SER A 251 -2.12 11.20 5.83
CA SER A 251 -3.27 10.36 5.56
C SER A 251 -4.44 11.23 5.10
N PRO A 252 -5.07 10.93 3.96
CA PRO A 252 -6.32 11.56 3.58
C PRO A 252 -7.49 11.10 4.47
N ASP A 253 -8.50 11.95 4.61
CA ASP A 253 -9.82 11.51 5.07
C ASP A 253 -10.38 10.45 4.11
N LEU A 254 -11.25 9.57 4.60
CA LEU A 254 -11.97 8.62 3.75
C LEU A 254 -13.40 9.10 3.53
N ALA A 255 -13.86 9.05 2.28
CA ALA A 255 -15.25 9.32 1.95
C ALA A 255 -16.19 8.39 2.72
N GLY A 256 -17.19 8.98 3.37
CA GLY A 256 -18.09 8.29 4.30
C GLY A 256 -18.77 7.07 3.72
N GLU A 257 -19.47 7.24 2.59
CA GLU A 257 -20.24 6.15 1.99
C GLU A 257 -19.36 5.04 1.40
N ALA A 258 -18.26 5.38 0.74
CA ALA A 258 -17.26 4.41 0.30
C ALA A 258 -16.69 3.60 1.49
N PHE A 259 -16.39 4.26 2.62
CA PHE A 259 -15.94 3.58 3.83
C PHE A 259 -17.03 2.64 4.38
N ARG A 260 -18.27 3.11 4.50
CA ARG A 260 -19.42 2.31 4.96
C ARG A 260 -19.59 1.05 4.13
N GLN A 261 -19.62 1.21 2.81
CA GLN A 261 -19.71 0.14 1.83
C GLN A 261 -18.54 -0.85 1.98
N PHE A 262 -17.32 -0.33 2.14
CA PHE A 262 -16.13 -1.18 2.28
C PHE A 262 -16.16 -2.02 3.57
N ILE A 263 -16.52 -1.42 4.70
CA ILE A 263 -16.64 -2.15 5.97
C ILE A 263 -17.73 -3.23 5.86
N LYS A 264 -18.91 -2.88 5.33
CA LYS A 264 -20.04 -3.82 5.23
C LYS A 264 -19.74 -4.99 4.30
N MET A 265 -19.29 -4.73 3.09
CA MET A 265 -19.09 -5.80 2.10
C MET A 265 -17.87 -6.65 2.38
N PHE A 266 -16.75 -6.05 2.79
CA PHE A 266 -15.48 -6.77 2.90
C PHE A 266 -15.18 -7.21 4.33
N TYR A 267 -15.14 -6.29 5.30
CA TYR A 267 -14.79 -6.66 6.67
C TYR A 267 -15.90 -7.44 7.39
N GLN A 268 -17.16 -7.00 7.25
CA GLN A 268 -18.30 -7.65 7.90
C GLN A 268 -18.80 -8.86 7.09
N GLY A 269 -19.04 -8.67 5.79
CA GLY A 269 -19.59 -9.71 4.91
C GLY A 269 -18.58 -10.74 4.40
N ASN A 270 -17.29 -10.42 4.37
CA ASN A 270 -16.25 -11.21 3.68
C ASN A 270 -16.62 -11.54 2.24
N GLY A 271 -17.15 -10.54 1.52
CA GLY A 271 -17.93 -10.79 0.31
C GLY A 271 -17.15 -11.34 -0.87
N PHE A 272 -15.81 -11.25 -0.91
CA PHE A 272 -15.03 -11.96 -1.93
C PHE A 272 -15.10 -13.48 -1.78
N VAL A 273 -15.22 -13.99 -0.55
CA VAL A 273 -15.32 -15.42 -0.25
C VAL A 273 -16.78 -15.87 -0.23
N ASN A 274 -17.65 -15.06 0.37
CA ASN A 274 -19.05 -15.43 0.63
C ASN A 274 -20.04 -14.93 -0.44
N GLY A 275 -19.59 -14.13 -1.40
CA GLY A 275 -20.45 -13.37 -2.31
C GLY A 275 -21.04 -12.10 -1.67
N GLY A 276 -21.81 -11.34 -2.45
CA GLY A 276 -22.50 -10.14 -1.97
C GLY A 276 -21.72 -8.83 -2.10
N VAL A 277 -20.57 -8.83 -2.78
CA VAL A 277 -19.90 -7.59 -3.20
C VAL A 277 -20.65 -7.03 -4.41
N ARG A 278 -21.14 -5.79 -4.30
CA ARG A 278 -21.80 -5.06 -5.39
C ARG A 278 -21.15 -3.69 -5.57
N ILE A 279 -20.79 -3.36 -6.81
CA ILE A 279 -20.29 -2.04 -7.19
C ILE A 279 -21.32 -1.42 -8.14
N GLY A 280 -22.04 -0.42 -7.65
CA GLY A 280 -23.28 0.03 -8.27
C GLY A 280 -24.29 -1.11 -8.33
N GLU A 281 -24.87 -1.33 -9.52
CA GLU A 281 -25.85 -2.40 -9.72
C GLU A 281 -25.24 -3.76 -10.10
N ARG A 282 -23.91 -3.85 -10.24
CA ARG A 282 -23.23 -5.07 -10.70
C ARG A 282 -22.62 -5.83 -9.54
N GLU A 283 -22.87 -7.14 -9.52
CA GLU A 283 -22.23 -8.08 -8.61
C GLU A 283 -20.80 -8.37 -9.05
N VAL A 284 -19.90 -8.49 -8.08
CA VAL A 284 -18.50 -8.86 -8.31
C VAL A 284 -18.34 -10.34 -7.99
N ASP A 285 -18.04 -11.13 -9.01
CA ASP A 285 -17.57 -12.51 -8.86
C ASP A 285 -16.09 -12.57 -9.27
N LEU A 286 -15.22 -13.05 -8.38
CA LEU A 286 -13.80 -13.20 -8.71
C LEU A 286 -13.58 -14.26 -9.79
N ALA A 287 -14.53 -15.16 -10.04
CA ALA A 287 -14.49 -16.09 -11.16
C ALA A 287 -14.44 -15.39 -12.53
N ASP A 288 -14.90 -14.14 -12.63
CA ASP A 288 -14.83 -13.35 -13.87
C ASP A 288 -13.40 -12.80 -14.15
N ILE A 289 -12.47 -12.97 -13.21
CA ILE A 289 -11.05 -12.65 -13.41
C ILE A 289 -10.40 -13.76 -14.25
N THR A 290 -10.41 -13.56 -15.57
CA THR A 290 -9.88 -14.52 -16.56
C THR A 290 -8.51 -14.17 -17.12
N MET A 291 -7.98 -12.98 -16.83
CA MET A 291 -6.63 -12.56 -17.23
C MET A 291 -5.57 -13.15 -16.28
N PRO A 292 -4.28 -13.18 -16.66
CA PRO A 292 -3.20 -13.62 -15.78
C PRO A 292 -3.12 -12.80 -14.49
N VAL A 293 -2.84 -13.49 -13.37
CA VAL A 293 -2.75 -12.89 -12.02
C VAL A 293 -1.42 -13.23 -11.34
N LEU A 294 -0.71 -12.20 -10.89
CA LEU A 294 0.43 -12.31 -9.97
C LEU A 294 0.03 -11.81 -8.57
N ASN A 295 0.09 -12.68 -7.57
CA ASN A 295 -0.20 -12.34 -6.18
C ASN A 295 1.08 -12.25 -5.36
N ILE A 296 1.40 -11.05 -4.90
CA ILE A 296 2.59 -10.75 -4.09
C ILE A 296 2.15 -10.50 -2.64
N TYR A 297 2.70 -11.22 -1.69
CA TYR A 297 2.38 -11.05 -0.26
C TYR A 297 3.62 -11.15 0.64
N ALA A 298 3.50 -10.64 1.86
CA ALA A 298 4.60 -10.61 2.83
C ALA A 298 4.36 -11.62 3.97
N LEU A 299 5.35 -12.48 4.23
CA LEU A 299 5.23 -13.63 5.14
C LEU A 299 5.03 -13.25 6.62
N GLN A 300 5.42 -12.05 7.01
CA GLN A 300 5.28 -11.52 8.38
C GLN A 300 4.35 -10.32 8.40
N ASP A 301 3.44 -10.25 7.43
CA ASP A 301 2.38 -9.27 7.41
C ASP A 301 1.32 -9.62 8.46
N HIS A 302 0.99 -8.64 9.29
CA HIS A 302 -0.02 -8.75 10.33
C HIS A 302 -1.23 -7.87 10.06
N LEU A 303 -1.14 -6.98 9.07
CA LEU A 303 -2.25 -6.17 8.62
C LEU A 303 -3.09 -6.98 7.61
N VAL A 304 -2.39 -7.62 6.67
CA VAL A 304 -2.97 -8.56 5.71
C VAL A 304 -2.19 -9.86 5.84
N PRO A 305 -2.63 -10.79 6.72
CA PRO A 305 -1.95 -12.08 6.88
C PRO A 305 -1.82 -12.81 5.54
N PRO A 306 -0.74 -13.60 5.31
CA PRO A 306 -0.55 -14.32 4.06
C PRO A 306 -1.78 -15.11 3.60
N ALA A 307 -2.44 -15.81 4.52
CA ALA A 307 -3.67 -16.57 4.23
C ALA A 307 -4.78 -15.70 3.64
N ALA A 308 -4.90 -14.45 4.08
CA ALA A 308 -5.87 -13.50 3.55
C ALA A 308 -5.61 -13.15 2.08
N SER A 309 -4.34 -13.06 1.67
CA SER A 309 -3.96 -12.81 0.27
C SER A 309 -3.99 -14.08 -0.59
N GLN A 310 -3.59 -15.22 -0.04
CA GLN A 310 -3.49 -16.49 -0.77
C GLN A 310 -4.87 -17.09 -1.10
N ALA A 311 -5.92 -16.74 -0.36
CA ALA A 311 -7.29 -17.12 -0.67
C ALA A 311 -7.70 -16.78 -2.12
N LEU A 312 -7.07 -15.76 -2.73
CA LEU A 312 -7.30 -15.36 -4.12
C LEU A 312 -7.21 -16.53 -5.11
N GLY A 313 -6.21 -17.40 -4.97
CA GLY A 313 -5.96 -18.48 -5.93
C GLY A 313 -7.11 -19.49 -6.03
N GLY A 314 -7.94 -19.60 -4.98
CA GLY A 314 -9.11 -20.48 -4.95
C GLY A 314 -10.40 -19.83 -5.47
N LEU A 315 -10.39 -18.54 -5.79
CA LEU A 315 -11.59 -17.76 -6.09
C LEU A 315 -11.61 -17.20 -7.52
N ILE A 316 -10.47 -17.12 -8.19
CA ILE A 316 -10.36 -16.57 -9.54
C ILE A 316 -10.63 -17.61 -10.64
N GLY A 317 -11.13 -17.15 -11.79
CA GLY A 317 -11.44 -18.03 -12.93
C GLY A 317 -10.26 -18.38 -13.83
N THR A 318 -9.17 -17.63 -13.77
CA THR A 318 -7.94 -17.91 -14.53
C THR A 318 -7.16 -19.09 -13.94
N THR A 319 -6.53 -19.88 -14.81
CA THR A 319 -5.52 -20.87 -14.41
C THR A 319 -4.10 -20.31 -14.44
N ASP A 320 -3.89 -19.13 -15.04
CA ASP A 320 -2.62 -18.43 -15.03
C ASP A 320 -2.49 -17.59 -13.76
N TYR A 321 -2.22 -18.29 -12.65
CA TYR A 321 -2.05 -17.72 -11.32
C TYR A 321 -0.63 -18.00 -10.81
N THR A 322 0.07 -16.96 -10.37
CA THR A 322 1.42 -17.06 -9.79
C THR A 322 1.44 -16.38 -8.42
N GLU A 323 2.09 -17.00 -7.43
CA GLU A 323 2.34 -16.41 -6.13
C GLU A 323 3.82 -16.04 -5.95
N HIS A 324 4.08 -14.89 -5.32
CA HIS A 324 5.41 -14.50 -4.88
C HIS A 324 5.39 -14.02 -3.42
N SER A 325 6.04 -14.78 -2.54
CA SER A 325 6.13 -14.43 -1.13
C SER A 325 7.41 -13.64 -0.81
N PHE A 326 7.30 -12.60 0.00
CA PHE A 326 8.44 -11.82 0.48
C PHE A 326 8.69 -12.02 1.99
N ARG A 327 9.95 -12.13 2.39
CA ARG A 327 10.33 -12.16 3.82
C ARG A 327 10.36 -10.75 4.41
N GLY A 328 9.23 -10.31 4.94
CA GLY A 328 9.08 -9.04 5.64
C GLY A 328 7.65 -8.86 6.16
N GLY A 329 7.39 -7.70 6.76
CA GLY A 329 6.02 -7.29 7.12
C GLY A 329 5.39 -6.36 6.08
N HIS A 330 4.15 -5.92 6.34
CA HIS A 330 3.34 -5.10 5.43
C HIS A 330 4.10 -3.96 4.75
N ILE A 331 4.81 -3.15 5.54
CA ILE A 331 5.57 -1.99 5.05
C ILE A 331 6.94 -2.42 4.50
N GLY A 332 7.50 -3.52 5.00
CA GLY A 332 8.84 -3.99 4.63
C GLY A 332 8.99 -4.32 3.14
N ILE A 333 7.88 -4.63 2.47
CA ILE A 333 7.83 -4.84 1.03
C ILE A 333 8.12 -3.54 0.23
N TYR A 334 7.94 -2.35 0.82
CA TYR A 334 8.20 -1.07 0.15
C TYR A 334 9.55 -0.44 0.50
N VAL A 335 10.18 -0.83 1.61
CA VAL A 335 11.34 -0.10 2.15
C VAL A 335 12.57 -0.95 2.41
N SER A 336 12.44 -2.27 2.46
CA SER A 336 13.61 -3.11 2.65
C SER A 336 14.46 -3.15 1.39
N SER A 337 15.79 -3.08 1.54
CA SER A 337 16.72 -3.11 0.40
C SER A 337 16.61 -4.40 -0.42
N ARG A 338 16.12 -5.48 0.18
CA ARG A 338 15.83 -6.74 -0.51
C ARG A 338 14.58 -6.59 -1.38
N ALA A 339 13.49 -6.03 -0.84
CA ALA A 339 12.26 -5.82 -1.61
C ALA A 339 12.46 -4.83 -2.77
N GLN A 340 13.31 -3.81 -2.60
CA GLN A 340 13.67 -2.88 -3.68
C GLN A 340 14.27 -3.55 -4.92
N ARG A 341 14.82 -4.76 -4.77
CA ARG A 341 15.30 -5.56 -5.89
C ARG A 341 14.26 -6.59 -6.31
N GLU A 342 13.85 -7.43 -5.36
CA GLU A 342 13.00 -8.60 -5.64
C GLU A 342 11.60 -8.23 -6.17
N VAL A 343 10.98 -7.16 -5.67
CA VAL A 343 9.62 -6.78 -6.09
C VAL A 343 9.62 -6.26 -7.53
N PRO A 344 10.45 -5.27 -7.93
CA PRO A 344 10.53 -4.88 -9.34
C PRO A 344 10.99 -6.00 -10.27
N ASP A 345 11.94 -6.86 -9.84
CA ASP A 345 12.41 -8.00 -10.63
C ASP A 345 11.26 -8.99 -10.89
N SER A 346 10.55 -9.41 -9.83
CA SER A 346 9.45 -10.37 -9.95
C SER A 346 8.32 -9.85 -10.84
N ILE A 347 7.95 -8.57 -10.72
CA ILE A 347 6.94 -7.95 -11.57
C ILE A 347 7.41 -7.92 -13.03
N ARG A 348 8.63 -7.43 -13.29
CA ARG A 348 9.14 -7.30 -14.66
C ARG A 348 9.27 -8.66 -15.34
N ASP A 349 9.86 -9.63 -14.67
CA ASP A 349 10.11 -10.95 -15.25
C ASP A 349 8.78 -11.62 -15.59
N TRP A 350 7.80 -11.54 -14.68
CA TRP A 350 6.47 -12.09 -14.90
C TRP A 350 5.70 -11.38 -16.04
N LEU A 351 5.77 -10.04 -16.14
CA LEU A 351 5.16 -9.28 -17.23
C LEU A 351 5.81 -9.59 -18.58
N ARG A 352 7.14 -9.67 -18.62
CA ARG A 352 7.92 -9.94 -19.83
C ARG A 352 7.59 -11.29 -20.48
N GLU A 353 7.25 -12.30 -19.67
CA GLU A 353 6.77 -13.59 -20.18
C GLU A 353 5.45 -13.46 -20.98
N ARG A 354 4.68 -12.40 -20.72
CA ARG A 354 3.34 -12.12 -21.26
C ARG A 354 3.30 -10.90 -22.20
N ASP A 355 4.46 -10.36 -22.58
CA ASP A 355 4.62 -9.24 -23.53
C ASP A 355 4.53 -9.67 -25.01
N ARG A 356 4.36 -10.97 -25.27
CA ARG A 356 4.33 -11.53 -26.62
C ARG A 356 3.02 -11.30 -27.36
#